data_AF-X6P2A3-F1
#
_entry.id   AF-X6P2A3-F1
#
_cell.length_a   1.000
_cell.length_b   1.000
_cell.length_c   1.000
_cell.angle_alpha   90.00
_cell.angle_beta   90.00
_cell.angle_gamma   90.00
#
_symmetry.space_group_name_H-M   'P 1'
#
loop_
_entity.id
_entity.type
_entity.pdbx_description
1 polymer ?
#
loop_
_entity_poly.entity_id
_entity_poly.type
_entity_poly.pdbx_seq_one_letter_code
_entity_poly.pdbx_strand_id
1 'polypeptide(L)'
;MCIEDLHEISATLAELDVYSSYAQLSLDRHYTRPQVLDGTDDSTCNVLSIQNARHPMVEMGSSFSLTSFVPNDCIMDNSKRTFIITGANMSGKSTYIRTTALLVIMAQAGLYVPATEMTTSIVDQLFSRVGSTDQIVKDQSSFMVEMNECSYILKLIFFFFFNLNKYIT
;
A
#
# COMPACT_ATOMS: atom_id res chain seq x y z
N MET A 1 -22.15 36.93 3.80
CA MET A 1 -21.28 35.74 3.70
C MET A 1 -20.60 35.63 5.04
N CYS A 2 -21.05 34.69 5.87
CA CYS A 2 -20.46 34.43 7.18
C CYS A 2 -19.09 33.75 6.98
N ILE A 3 -18.22 33.83 7.99
CA ILE A 3 -16.90 33.17 7.96
C ILE A 3 -17.04 31.66 7.75
N GLU A 4 -18.11 31.08 8.28
CA GLU A 4 -18.47 29.66 8.11
C GLU A 4 -18.69 29.30 6.63
N ASP A 5 -19.46 30.11 5.89
CA ASP A 5 -19.70 29.91 4.44
C ASP A 5 -18.36 29.87 3.66
N LEU A 6 -17.40 30.71 4.06
CA LEU A 6 -16.10 30.79 3.39
C LEU A 6 -15.22 29.56 3.67
N HIS A 7 -15.30 29.00 4.89
CA HIS A 7 -14.61 27.76 5.21
C HIS A 7 -15.19 26.55 4.47
N GLU A 8 -16.52 26.49 4.33
CA GLU A 8 -17.19 25.43 3.57
C GLU A 8 -16.80 25.46 2.10
N ILE A 9 -16.87 26.64 1.45
CA ILE A 9 -16.44 26.83 0.06
C ILE A 9 -14.97 26.43 -0.12
N SER A 10 -14.10 26.83 0.81
CA SER A 10 -12.68 26.47 0.76
C SER A 10 -12.46 24.95 0.83
N ALA A 11 -13.18 24.25 1.71
CA ALA A 11 -13.09 22.80 1.84
C ALA A 11 -13.58 22.09 0.56
N THR A 12 -14.72 22.50 0.00
CA THR A 12 -15.23 21.94 -1.26
C THR A 12 -14.28 22.19 -2.43
N LEU A 13 -13.67 23.38 -2.52
CA LEU A 13 -12.67 23.69 -3.54
C LEU A 13 -11.42 22.83 -3.39
N ALA A 14 -10.97 22.59 -2.15
CA ALA A 14 -9.84 21.71 -1.89
C ALA A 14 -10.12 20.26 -2.32
N GLU A 15 -11.31 19.72 -2.03
CA GLU A 15 -11.71 18.39 -2.49
C GLU A 15 -11.75 18.30 -4.01
N LEU A 16 -12.32 19.32 -4.68
CA LEU A 16 -12.40 19.39 -6.13
C LEU A 16 -11.01 19.43 -6.77
N ASP A 17 -10.09 20.21 -6.21
CA ASP A 17 -8.70 20.32 -6.68
C ASP A 17 -7.98 18.97 -6.60
N VAL A 18 -8.14 18.28 -5.47
CA VAL A 18 -7.59 16.94 -5.24
C VAL A 18 -8.15 15.93 -6.25
N TYR A 19 -9.48 15.86 -6.41
CA TYR A 19 -10.10 14.93 -7.35
C TYR A 19 -9.75 15.21 -8.81
N SER A 20 -9.70 16.48 -9.20
CA SER A 20 -9.36 16.90 -10.57
C SER A 20 -7.89 16.56 -10.88
N SER A 21 -6.99 16.85 -9.95
CA SER A 21 -5.56 16.53 -10.07
C SER A 21 -5.33 15.03 -10.21
N TYR A 22 -6.02 14.21 -9.41
CA TYR A 22 -5.89 12.76 -9.51
C TYR A 22 -6.53 12.18 -10.78
N ALA A 23 -7.69 12.70 -11.21
CA ALA A 23 -8.32 12.28 -12.45
C ALA A 23 -7.40 12.54 -13.65
N GLN A 24 -6.78 13.73 -13.70
CA GLN A 24 -5.81 14.06 -14.73
C GLN A 24 -4.59 13.13 -14.70
N LEU A 25 -3.97 12.93 -13.54
CA LEU A 25 -2.85 12.00 -13.37
C LEU A 25 -3.20 10.59 -13.86
N SER A 26 -4.41 10.13 -13.55
CA SER A 26 -4.87 8.78 -13.89
C SER A 26 -5.04 8.60 -15.40
N LEU A 27 -5.54 9.62 -16.09
CA LEU A 27 -5.67 9.63 -17.55
C LEU A 27 -4.29 9.67 -18.23
N ASP A 28 -3.43 10.59 -17.80
CA ASP A 28 -2.10 10.79 -18.38
C ASP A 28 -1.20 9.56 -18.24
N ARG A 29 -1.42 8.75 -17.20
CA ARG A 29 -0.57 7.59 -16.86
C ARG A 29 -1.25 6.24 -17.02
N HIS A 30 -2.48 6.23 -17.53
CA HIS A 30 -3.29 5.01 -17.70
C HIS A 30 -3.39 4.21 -16.40
N TYR A 31 -3.84 4.86 -15.34
CA TYR A 31 -4.15 4.18 -14.08
C TYR A 31 -5.57 3.61 -14.13
N THR A 32 -5.78 2.52 -13.40
CA THR A 32 -7.03 1.77 -13.40
C THR A 32 -7.76 1.95 -12.07
N ARG A 33 -9.09 1.98 -12.10
CA ARG A 33 -9.91 2.04 -10.90
C ARG A 33 -9.81 0.68 -10.16
N PRO A 34 -9.34 0.64 -8.90
CA PRO A 34 -9.30 -0.60 -8.15
C PRO A 34 -10.70 -1.02 -7.70
N GLN A 35 -10.93 -2.33 -7.58
CA GLN A 35 -12.10 -2.91 -6.94
C GLN A 35 -11.77 -3.17 -5.47
N VAL A 36 -12.37 -2.38 -4.56
CA VAL A 36 -12.24 -2.60 -3.12
C VAL A 36 -13.42 -3.44 -2.65
N LEU A 37 -13.13 -4.58 -2.03
CA LEU A 37 -14.12 -5.51 -1.46
C LEU A 37 -14.30 -5.22 0.03
N ASP A 38 -15.55 -5.18 0.50
CA ASP A 38 -15.87 -4.91 1.91
C ASP A 38 -15.41 -6.03 2.86
N GLY A 39 -15.08 -7.22 2.31
CA GLY A 39 -14.50 -8.32 3.07
C GLY A 39 -15.47 -9.03 4.02
N THR A 40 -16.78 -8.88 3.82
CA THR A 40 -17.83 -9.44 4.70
C THR A 40 -17.99 -10.95 4.57
N ASP A 41 -17.65 -11.52 3.41
CA ASP A 41 -17.82 -12.95 3.12
C ASP A 41 -16.45 -13.64 3.05
N ASP A 42 -16.40 -14.93 3.38
CA ASP A 42 -15.16 -15.72 3.34
C ASP A 42 -14.50 -15.76 1.95
N SER A 43 -15.28 -15.58 0.88
CA SER A 43 -14.77 -15.50 -0.49
C SER A 43 -14.23 -14.12 -0.88
N THR A 44 -14.55 -13.08 -0.11
CA THR A 44 -14.16 -11.68 -0.39
C THR A 44 -13.19 -11.12 0.64
N CYS A 45 -12.91 -11.86 1.72
CA CYS A 45 -11.91 -11.52 2.73
C CYS A 45 -10.49 -11.95 2.30
N ASN A 46 -9.48 -11.17 2.69
CA ASN A 46 -8.06 -11.43 2.43
C ASN A 46 -7.67 -11.62 0.94
N VAL A 47 -8.40 -10.96 0.03
CA VAL A 47 -8.11 -10.97 -1.41
C VAL A 47 -7.19 -9.80 -1.73
N LEU A 48 -6.10 -10.08 -2.43
CA LEU A 48 -5.26 -9.07 -3.07
C LEU A 48 -4.85 -9.61 -4.44
N SER A 49 -5.41 -9.06 -5.50
CA SER A 49 -5.07 -9.40 -6.87
C SER A 49 -4.64 -8.13 -7.58
N ILE A 50 -3.41 -8.09 -8.08
CA ILE A 50 -2.85 -6.98 -8.84
C ILE A 50 -2.22 -7.57 -10.10
N GLN A 51 -2.64 -7.07 -11.26
CA GLN A 51 -2.05 -7.42 -12.55
C GLN A 51 -1.21 -6.26 -13.09
N ASN A 52 -0.01 -6.58 -13.56
CA ASN A 52 0.95 -5.64 -14.12
C ASN A 52 1.20 -4.39 -13.24
N ALA A 53 1.44 -4.60 -11.94
CA ALA A 53 1.71 -3.53 -10.99
C ALA A 53 2.98 -2.75 -11.38
N ARG A 54 2.87 -1.42 -11.42
CA ARG A 54 3.98 -0.49 -11.65
C ARG A 54 4.22 0.37 -10.41
N HIS A 55 5.48 0.68 -10.10
CA HIS A 55 5.78 1.57 -8.98
C HIS A 55 5.66 3.03 -9.44
N PRO A 56 4.73 3.86 -8.89
CA PRO A 56 4.46 5.22 -9.37
C PRO A 56 5.72 6.08 -9.53
N MET A 57 6.57 6.11 -8.50
CA MET A 57 7.81 6.92 -8.51
C MET A 57 8.90 6.38 -9.45
N VAL A 58 9.07 5.06 -9.53
CA VAL A 58 10.13 4.46 -10.35
C VAL A 58 9.76 4.54 -11.83
N GLU A 59 8.48 4.35 -12.16
CA GLU A 59 7.98 4.52 -13.53
C GLU A 59 8.20 5.95 -14.04
N MET A 60 7.92 6.97 -13.21
CA MET A 60 8.19 8.37 -13.56
C MET A 60 9.68 8.62 -13.82
N GLY A 61 10.57 8.10 -12.96
CA GLY A 61 12.02 8.22 -13.18
C GLY A 61 12.49 7.47 -14.42
N SER A 62 11.87 6.34 -14.75
CA SER A 62 12.20 5.54 -15.93
C SER A 62 11.80 6.20 -17.24
N SER A 63 10.84 7.15 -17.24
CA SER A 63 10.52 7.96 -18.42
C SER A 63 11.72 8.83 -18.88
N PHE A 64 12.69 9.05 -18.00
CA PHE A 64 13.95 9.76 -18.28
C PHE A 64 15.14 8.81 -18.54
N SER A 65 14.95 7.49 -18.41
CA SER A 65 15.97 6.46 -18.64
C SER A 65 15.60 5.60 -19.86
N LEU A 66 16.59 5.02 -20.53
CA LEU A 66 16.39 4.12 -21.68
C LEU A 66 15.72 2.77 -21.32
N THR A 67 15.48 2.53 -20.04
CA THR A 67 14.97 1.26 -19.50
C THR A 67 13.55 1.42 -18.98
N SER A 68 12.58 0.74 -19.60
CA SER A 68 11.20 0.69 -19.11
C SER A 68 11.08 -0.06 -17.78
N PHE A 69 10.15 0.36 -16.93
CA PHE A 69 9.79 -0.38 -15.72
C PHE A 69 9.13 -1.72 -16.10
N VAL A 70 9.57 -2.82 -15.49
CA VAL A 70 8.96 -4.15 -15.71
C VAL A 70 7.83 -4.35 -14.71
N PRO A 71 6.56 -4.45 -15.17
CA PRO A 71 5.41 -4.62 -14.29
C PRO A 71 5.40 -6.01 -13.64
N ASN A 72 4.77 -6.14 -12.46
CA ASN A 72 4.72 -7.41 -11.71
C ASN A 72 3.30 -7.73 -11.22
N ASP A 73 2.93 -9.01 -11.23
CA ASP A 73 1.66 -9.48 -10.68
C ASP A 73 1.80 -9.80 -9.19
N CYS A 74 0.72 -9.63 -8.43
CA CYS A 74 0.62 -10.05 -7.03
C CYS A 74 -0.74 -10.68 -6.78
N ILE A 75 -0.77 -11.93 -6.28
CA ILE A 75 -2.02 -12.64 -6.00
C ILE A 75 -1.93 -13.26 -4.61
N MET A 76 -2.61 -12.66 -3.63
CA MET A 76 -2.80 -13.19 -2.29
C MET A 76 -4.28 -13.52 -2.09
N ASP A 77 -4.54 -14.68 -1.51
CA ASP A 77 -5.88 -15.14 -1.17
C ASP A 77 -5.81 -16.00 0.10
N ASN A 78 -6.95 -16.56 0.51
CA ASN A 78 -7.02 -17.42 1.68
C ASN A 78 -6.11 -18.66 1.61
N SER A 79 -5.74 -19.13 0.41
CA SER A 79 -4.82 -20.25 0.18
C SER A 79 -3.34 -19.81 0.13
N LYS A 80 -3.07 -18.56 -0.27
CA LYS A 80 -1.73 -17.99 -0.48
C LYS A 80 -1.56 -16.68 0.29
N ARG A 81 -1.47 -16.80 1.62
CA ARG A 81 -1.31 -15.63 2.51
C ARG A 81 0.14 -15.19 2.75
N THR A 82 1.12 -16.02 2.39
CA THR A 82 2.54 -15.79 2.70
C THR A 82 3.41 -15.98 1.48
N PHE A 83 4.30 -15.01 1.23
CA PHE A 83 5.27 -15.04 0.14
C PHE A 83 6.68 -15.07 0.69
N ILE A 84 7.50 -16.01 0.19
CA ILE A 84 8.95 -16.02 0.40
C ILE A 84 9.58 -15.55 -0.90
N ILE A 85 10.10 -14.32 -0.90
CA ILE A 85 10.66 -13.68 -2.10
C ILE A 85 12.18 -13.78 -2.03
N THR A 86 12.78 -14.51 -2.97
CA THR A 86 14.22 -14.74 -3.07
C THR A 86 14.79 -14.16 -4.36
N GLY A 87 16.11 -14.07 -4.48
CA GLY A 87 16.81 -13.56 -5.67
C GLY A 87 17.98 -12.65 -5.33
N ALA A 88 18.84 -12.36 -6.32
CA ALA A 88 20.05 -11.56 -6.15
C ALA A 88 19.77 -10.16 -5.58
N ASN A 89 20.73 -9.54 -4.89
CA ASN A 89 20.60 -8.13 -4.49
C ASN A 89 20.37 -7.26 -5.74
N MET A 90 19.56 -6.21 -5.61
CA MET A 90 19.15 -5.31 -6.71
C MET A 90 18.22 -5.91 -7.79
N SER A 91 17.74 -7.15 -7.65
CA SER A 91 16.73 -7.74 -8.55
C SER A 91 15.30 -7.16 -8.41
N GLY A 92 15.13 -6.04 -7.70
CA GLY A 92 13.82 -5.39 -7.56
C GLY A 92 12.90 -5.96 -6.48
N LYS A 93 13.34 -6.94 -5.66
CA LYS A 93 12.52 -7.52 -4.57
C LYS A 93 11.90 -6.48 -3.64
N SER A 94 12.69 -5.51 -3.17
CA SER A 94 12.19 -4.44 -2.28
C SER A 94 11.22 -3.52 -3.01
N THR A 95 11.45 -3.26 -4.30
CA THR A 95 10.55 -2.50 -5.16
C THR A 95 9.21 -3.22 -5.30
N TYR A 96 9.22 -4.53 -5.52
CA TYR A 96 8.00 -5.34 -5.61
C TYR A 96 7.15 -5.26 -4.33
N ILE A 97 7.77 -5.46 -3.15
CA ILE A 97 7.05 -5.40 -1.86
C ILE A 97 6.47 -3.99 -1.63
N ARG A 98 7.27 -2.95 -1.85
CA ARG A 98 6.82 -1.55 -1.69
C ARG A 98 5.72 -1.17 -2.68
N THR A 99 5.80 -1.65 -3.92
CA THR A 99 4.77 -1.41 -4.94
C THR A 99 3.45 -2.00 -4.48
N THR A 100 3.45 -3.28 -4.09
CA THR A 100 2.25 -3.97 -3.60
C THR A 100 1.61 -3.21 -2.44
N ALA A 101 2.40 -2.84 -1.43
CA ALA A 101 1.95 -2.06 -0.27
C ALA A 101 1.38 -0.68 -0.66
N LEU A 102 2.07 0.02 -1.56
CA LEU A 102 1.67 1.37 -1.99
C LEU A 102 0.36 1.34 -2.78
N LEU A 103 0.15 0.33 -3.63
CA LEU A 103 -1.09 0.20 -4.39
C LEU A 103 -2.30 -0.05 -3.49
N VAL A 104 -2.14 -0.82 -2.40
CA VAL A 104 -3.17 -0.99 -1.37
C VAL A 104 -3.54 0.35 -0.73
N ILE A 105 -2.53 1.14 -0.33
CA ILE A 105 -2.74 2.47 0.25
C ILE A 105 -3.47 3.38 -0.73
N MET A 106 -3.04 3.41 -2.00
CA MET A 106 -3.69 4.21 -3.04
C MET A 106 -5.15 3.80 -3.23
N ALA A 107 -5.44 2.50 -3.28
CA ALA A 107 -6.80 1.99 -3.44
C ALA A 107 -7.72 2.39 -2.27
N GLN A 108 -7.26 2.24 -1.02
CA GLN A 108 -8.04 2.64 0.16
C GLN A 108 -8.12 4.16 0.37
N ALA A 109 -7.21 4.93 -0.23
CA ALA A 109 -7.33 6.38 -0.33
C ALA A 109 -8.32 6.85 -1.42
N GLY A 110 -8.95 5.92 -2.15
CA GLY A 110 -9.89 6.23 -3.23
C GLY A 110 -9.23 6.63 -4.55
N LEU A 111 -7.93 6.35 -4.72
CA LEU A 111 -7.17 6.70 -5.91
C LEU A 111 -7.19 5.56 -6.94
N TYR A 112 -7.04 5.93 -8.21
CA TYR A 112 -6.72 4.98 -9.27
C TYR A 112 -5.27 4.51 -9.11
N VAL A 113 -5.00 3.27 -9.54
CA VAL A 113 -3.73 2.60 -9.29
C VAL A 113 -2.96 2.29 -10.58
N PRO A 114 -1.62 2.28 -10.56
CA PRO A 114 -0.78 1.98 -11.72
C PRO A 114 -0.70 0.46 -11.99
N ALA A 115 -1.82 -0.14 -12.35
CA ALA A 115 -1.95 -1.58 -12.66
C ALA A 115 -2.93 -1.76 -13.83
N THR A 116 -2.90 -2.91 -14.51
CA THR A 116 -3.92 -3.22 -15.52
C THR A 116 -5.24 -3.59 -14.87
N GLU A 117 -5.20 -4.24 -13.72
CA GLU A 117 -6.35 -4.60 -12.91
C GLU A 117 -5.92 -4.70 -11.45
N MET A 118 -6.78 -4.29 -10.52
CA MET A 118 -6.55 -4.47 -9.09
C MET A 118 -7.86 -4.77 -8.35
N THR A 119 -7.86 -5.82 -7.56
CA THR A 119 -8.90 -6.14 -6.57
C THR A 119 -8.24 -6.30 -5.21
N THR A 120 -8.78 -5.64 -4.18
CA THR A 120 -8.27 -5.76 -2.81
C THR A 120 -9.42 -5.80 -1.82
N SER A 121 -9.34 -6.65 -0.81
CA SER A 121 -10.13 -6.48 0.41
C SER A 121 -9.61 -5.25 1.18
N ILE A 122 -10.44 -4.71 2.07
CA ILE A 122 -10.01 -3.68 3.03
C ILE A 122 -8.86 -4.23 3.88
N VAL A 123 -7.73 -3.51 3.90
CA VAL A 123 -6.59 -3.82 4.77
C VAL A 123 -6.65 -2.88 5.97
N ASP A 124 -6.69 -3.45 7.17
CA ASP A 124 -6.78 -2.66 8.40
C ASP A 124 -5.47 -1.95 8.73
N GLN A 125 -4.34 -2.65 8.60
CA GLN A 125 -3.03 -2.16 9.00
C GLN A 125 -1.94 -2.71 8.09
N LEU A 126 -1.00 -1.84 7.73
CA LEU A 126 0.18 -2.19 6.97
C LEU A 126 1.42 -2.12 7.86
N PHE A 127 2.06 -3.27 8.05
CA PHE A 127 3.32 -3.37 8.78
C PHE A 127 4.47 -3.52 7.82
N SER A 128 5.57 -2.84 8.13
CA SER A 128 6.79 -2.95 7.35
C SER A 128 7.98 -2.93 8.28
N ARG A 129 8.90 -3.87 8.08
CA ARG A 129 10.23 -3.83 8.64
C ARG A 129 11.21 -3.82 7.47
N VAL A 130 11.83 -2.67 7.24
CA VAL A 130 12.91 -2.50 6.28
C VAL A 130 14.13 -2.16 7.10
N GLY A 131 15.25 -2.87 6.89
CA GLY A 131 16.49 -2.61 7.62
C GLY A 131 16.85 -1.12 7.55
N SER A 132 17.03 -0.50 8.72
CA SER A 132 17.46 0.89 8.85
C SER A 132 18.97 0.99 8.69
N THR A 133 19.45 2.14 8.24
CA THR A 133 20.87 2.52 8.37
C THR A 133 21.20 2.72 9.85
N ASP A 134 22.32 2.13 10.29
CA ASP A 134 22.76 2.04 11.69
C ASP A 134 22.50 3.31 12.52
N GLN A 135 21.74 3.16 13.62
CA GLN A 135 21.65 4.18 14.67
C GLN A 135 22.74 3.93 15.71
N ILE A 136 23.93 4.48 15.48
CA ILE A 136 25.09 4.37 16.41
C ILE A 136 24.85 5.18 17.71
N VAL A 137 23.81 6.01 17.77
CA VAL A 137 23.61 7.04 18.81
C VAL A 137 22.83 6.52 20.04
N LYS A 138 22.22 5.34 19.99
CA LYS A 138 21.62 4.68 21.15
C LYS A 138 22.48 3.47 21.49
N ASP A 139 22.84 3.26 22.75
CA ASP A 139 23.58 2.11 23.29
C ASP A 139 22.81 0.76 23.14
N GLN A 140 22.28 0.49 21.95
CA GLN A 140 21.52 -0.69 21.61
C GLN A 140 22.14 -1.30 20.35
N SER A 141 22.31 -2.62 20.34
CA SER A 141 22.79 -3.30 19.13
C SER A 141 21.73 -3.19 18.02
N SER A 142 22.18 -3.12 16.77
CA SER A 142 21.29 -3.15 15.60
C SER A 142 20.36 -4.37 15.66
N PHE A 143 20.88 -5.53 16.07
CA PHE A 143 20.06 -6.73 16.30
C PHE A 143 18.97 -6.53 17.36
N MET A 144 19.28 -5.88 18.50
CA MET A 144 18.27 -5.63 19.53
C MET A 144 17.15 -4.72 19.03
N VAL A 145 17.48 -3.68 18.26
CA VAL A 145 16.49 -2.80 17.63
C VAL A 145 15.61 -3.59 16.66
N GLU A 146 16.21 -4.42 15.79
CA GLU A 146 15.49 -5.26 14.84
C GLU A 146 14.55 -6.27 15.52
N MET A 147 15.00 -6.92 16.59
CA MET A 147 14.19 -7.86 17.35
C MET A 147 13.03 -7.17 18.08
N ASN A 148 13.25 -5.95 18.59
CA ASN A 148 12.20 -5.15 19.22
C ASN A 148 11.14 -4.70 18.22
N GLU A 149 11.53 -4.28 17.01
CA GLU A 149 10.59 -3.95 15.92
C GLU A 149 9.76 -5.18 15.51
N CYS A 150 10.39 -6.34 15.34
CA CYS A 150 9.69 -7.60 15.06
C CYS A 150 8.70 -7.96 16.19
N SER A 151 9.13 -7.85 17.46
CA SER A 151 8.27 -8.09 18.62
C SER A 151 7.07 -7.15 18.64
N TYR A 152 7.28 -5.87 18.31
CA TYR A 152 6.23 -4.87 18.24
C TYR A 152 5.19 -5.20 17.16
N ILE A 153 5.65 -5.53 15.95
CA ILE A 153 4.76 -5.95 14.84
C ILE A 153 3.92 -7.16 15.27
N LEU A 154 4.55 -8.19 15.85
CA LEU A 154 3.83 -9.38 16.31
C LEU A 154 2.78 -9.04 17.38
N LYS A 155 3.13 -8.22 18.38
CA LYS A 155 2.19 -7.81 19.43
C LYS A 155 0.97 -7.09 18.87
N LEU A 156 1.16 -6.18 17.91
CA LEU A 156 0.04 -5.49 17.28
C LEU A 156 -0.85 -6.46 16.50
N ILE A 157 -0.26 -7.32 15.65
CA ILE A 157 -1.00 -8.34 14.91
C ILE A 157 -1.82 -9.22 15.85
N PHE A 158 -1.20 -9.72 16.93
CA PHE A 158 -1.90 -10.58 17.91
C PHE A 158 -2.99 -9.83 18.69
N PHE A 159 -2.71 -8.61 19.16
CA PHE A 159 -3.69 -7.82 19.91
C PHE A 159 -4.96 -7.55 19.09
N PHE A 160 -4.80 -7.24 17.81
CA PHE A 160 -5.93 -7.01 16.92
C PHE A 160 -6.66 -8.30 16.56
N PHE A 161 -5.95 -9.39 16.25
CA PHE A 161 -6.57 -10.68 15.95
C PHE A 161 -7.46 -11.19 17.10
N PHE A 162 -7.03 -10.98 18.35
CA PHE A 162 -7.79 -11.39 19.53
C PHE A 162 -8.90 -10.41 19.93
N ASN A 163 -8.76 -9.10 19.68
CA ASN A 163 -9.82 -8.14 19.99
C ASN A 163 -10.91 -8.09 18.92
N LEU A 164 -10.60 -8.25 17.62
CA LEU A 164 -11.61 -8.36 16.57
C LEU A 164 -12.53 -9.57 16.77
N ASN A 165 -11.98 -10.72 17.20
CA ASN A 165 -12.78 -11.89 17.55
C ASN A 165 -13.73 -11.68 18.75
N LYS A 166 -13.52 -10.66 19.60
CA LYS A 166 -14.45 -10.32 20.69
C LYS A 166 -15.65 -9.48 20.25
N TYR A 167 -15.61 -8.86 19.08
CA TYR A 167 -16.70 -8.03 18.56
C TYR A 167 -17.50 -8.72 17.44
N ILE A 168 -17.13 -9.94 17.06
CA ILE A 168 -17.77 -10.74 15.99
C ILE A 168 -18.51 -11.99 16.57
N THR A 169 -18.59 -12.11 17.91
CA THR A 169 -19.46 -13.08 18.62
C THR A 169 -20.49 -12.36 19.46
#